data_AF-A0A9E4I819-F1
#
_entry.id   AF-A0A9E4I819-F1
#
_cell.length_a   1.000
_cell.length_b   1.000
_cell.length_c   1.000
_cell.angle_alpha   90.00
_cell.angle_beta   90.00
_cell.angle_gamma   90.00
#
_symmetry.space_group_name_H-M   'P 1'
#
loop_
_entity.id
_entity.type
_entity.pdbx_description
1 polymer ?
#
loop_
_entity_poly.entity_id
_entity_poly.type
_entity_poly.pdbx_seq_one_letter_code
_entity_poly.pdbx_strand_id
1 'polypeptide(L)'
;MTAERLAALRGLLAEAAPVVVAFSGGVDSSLLAWVANDEVGPRRAHAVTAVSPSLAANERDGARRLAGSWGLHHSEVETDEMQRAAYRLNDADRCAHCKDALMDALAPMARAKQATVILGVNLDDLGDHRPGIAAARRRGARFPLVEAGFTKEAVRAAARWLGLEVWDKPAAPCLASRLPYGTPVSAPVLRTVGRAEEALAGLGYEELRVRHYDELARIEVPPDRLADVVADRAAVVAAVQAAGYRYVTLDLEGLRSGNLNAVLADVATAAAPDAGAAG
;
A
#
# COMPACT_ATOMS: atom_id res chain seq x y z
N MET A 1 -14.06 -23.76 4.75
CA MET A 1 -13.84 -22.41 4.16
C MET A 1 -12.38 -21.96 4.15
N THR A 2 -11.72 -21.64 5.28
CA THR A 2 -10.31 -21.15 5.23
C THR A 2 -9.34 -22.18 4.66
N ALA A 3 -9.42 -23.43 5.12
CA ALA A 3 -8.58 -24.52 4.62
C ALA A 3 -8.78 -24.79 3.11
N GLU A 4 -10.02 -24.75 2.62
CA GLU A 4 -10.34 -24.94 1.19
C GLU A 4 -9.76 -23.82 0.33
N ARG A 5 -9.88 -22.56 0.77
CA ARG A 5 -9.27 -21.42 0.06
C ARG A 5 -7.74 -21.51 0.03
N LEU A 6 -7.13 -21.93 1.14
CA LEU A 6 -5.68 -22.17 1.19
C LEU A 6 -5.27 -23.30 0.24
N ALA A 7 -6.03 -24.40 0.18
CA ALA A 7 -5.77 -25.49 -0.76
C ALA A 7 -5.89 -25.03 -2.22
N ALA A 8 -6.90 -24.22 -2.55
CA ALA A 8 -7.05 -23.62 -3.88
C ALA A 8 -5.88 -22.69 -4.22
N LEU A 9 -5.49 -21.81 -3.29
CA LEU A 9 -4.34 -20.91 -3.45
C LEU A 9 -3.03 -21.69 -3.69
N ARG A 10 -2.79 -22.75 -2.91
CA ARG A 10 -1.63 -23.63 -3.07
C ARG A 10 -1.60 -24.28 -4.46
N GLY A 11 -2.73 -24.81 -4.93
CA GLY A 11 -2.85 -25.36 -6.29
C GLY A 11 -2.50 -24.35 -7.38
N LEU A 12 -3.03 -23.12 -7.28
CA LEU A 12 -2.72 -22.03 -8.22
C LEU A 12 -1.24 -21.64 -8.21
N LEU A 13 -0.61 -21.62 -7.03
CA LEU A 13 0.81 -21.29 -6.88
C LEU A 13 1.71 -22.39 -7.43
N ALA A 14 1.36 -23.66 -7.22
CA ALA A 14 2.07 -24.81 -7.77
C ALA A 14 2.06 -24.80 -9.31
N GLU A 15 0.91 -24.47 -9.91
CA GLU A 15 0.76 -24.31 -11.36
C GLU A 15 1.55 -23.11 -11.92
N ALA A 16 1.47 -21.97 -11.24
CA ALA A 16 2.08 -20.72 -11.72
C ALA A 16 3.60 -20.65 -11.54
N ALA A 17 4.19 -21.53 -10.73
CA ALA A 17 5.59 -21.45 -10.33
C ALA A 17 6.56 -21.78 -11.48
N PRO A 18 7.70 -21.07 -11.59
CA PRO A 18 8.24 -20.12 -10.62
C PRO A 18 7.45 -18.80 -10.54
N VAL A 19 7.44 -18.15 -9.37
CA VAL A 19 6.72 -16.89 -9.13
C VAL A 19 7.63 -15.79 -8.60
N VAL A 20 7.37 -14.56 -9.03
CA VAL A 20 7.89 -13.33 -8.42
C VAL A 20 6.72 -12.66 -7.70
N VAL A 21 6.80 -12.59 -6.36
CA VAL A 21 5.75 -12.03 -5.51
C VAL A 21 6.07 -10.57 -5.23
N ALA A 22 5.21 -9.65 -5.66
CA ALA A 22 5.30 -8.26 -5.23
C ALA A 22 4.94 -8.17 -3.73
N PHE A 23 5.94 -7.91 -2.89
CA PHE A 23 5.87 -8.08 -1.44
C PHE A 23 6.07 -6.74 -0.73
N SER A 24 5.00 -6.22 -0.11
CA SER A 24 5.02 -4.93 0.61
C SER A 24 5.08 -5.06 2.13
N GLY A 25 4.97 -6.28 2.68
CA GLY A 25 4.85 -6.49 4.12
C GLY A 25 3.47 -6.14 4.70
N GLY A 26 2.49 -5.81 3.85
CA GLY A 26 1.07 -5.76 4.22
C GLY A 26 0.46 -7.16 4.27
N VAL A 27 -0.67 -7.33 4.96
CA VAL A 27 -1.26 -8.66 5.23
C VAL A 27 -1.53 -9.49 3.97
N ASP A 28 -2.07 -8.88 2.90
CA ASP A 28 -2.39 -9.58 1.65
C ASP A 28 -1.13 -10.11 0.95
N SER A 29 -0.15 -9.22 0.73
CA SER A 29 1.12 -9.60 0.09
C SER A 29 1.93 -10.57 0.94
N SER A 30 1.79 -10.50 2.26
CA SER A 30 2.49 -11.36 3.21
C SER A 30 1.91 -12.76 3.24
N LEU A 31 0.58 -12.90 3.26
CA LEU A 31 -0.07 -14.20 3.11
C LEU A 31 0.33 -14.84 1.78
N LEU A 32 0.31 -14.08 0.68
CA LEU A 32 0.68 -14.59 -0.63
C LEU A 32 2.14 -15.05 -0.69
N ALA A 33 3.07 -14.24 -0.18
CA ALA A 33 4.50 -14.56 -0.15
C ALA A 33 4.79 -15.78 0.73
N TRP A 34 4.16 -15.85 1.90
CA TRP A 34 4.31 -16.97 2.83
C TRP A 34 3.80 -18.28 2.21
N VAL A 35 2.58 -18.30 1.66
CA VAL A 35 2.01 -19.51 1.06
C VAL A 35 2.80 -19.92 -0.19
N ALA A 36 3.26 -18.97 -1.01
CA ALA A 36 4.12 -19.27 -2.16
C ALA A 36 5.44 -19.92 -1.73
N ASN A 37 6.09 -19.39 -0.69
CA ASN A 37 7.33 -19.97 -0.17
C ASN A 37 7.12 -21.36 0.41
N ASP A 38 6.07 -21.55 1.20
CA ASP A 38 5.73 -22.83 1.83
C ASP A 38 5.35 -23.90 0.79
N GLU A 39 4.64 -23.51 -0.28
CA GLU A 39 4.15 -24.44 -1.30
C GLU A 39 5.21 -24.83 -2.34
N VAL A 40 5.89 -23.85 -2.94
CA VAL A 40 6.80 -24.10 -4.08
C VAL A 40 8.29 -23.97 -3.72
N GLY A 41 8.57 -23.58 -2.49
CA GLY A 41 9.92 -23.45 -1.94
C GLY A 41 10.62 -22.13 -2.32
N PRO A 42 11.64 -21.71 -1.54
CA PRO A 42 12.33 -20.43 -1.72
C PRO A 42 13.12 -20.32 -3.03
N ARG A 43 13.39 -21.45 -3.71
CA ARG A 43 14.04 -21.44 -5.04
C ARG A 43 13.09 -21.02 -6.16
N ARG A 44 11.77 -21.26 -6.00
CA ARG A 44 10.74 -21.00 -7.01
C ARG A 44 9.81 -19.86 -6.63
N ALA A 45 9.79 -19.42 -5.36
CA ALA A 45 9.12 -18.21 -4.91
C ALA A 45 10.14 -17.12 -4.59
N HIS A 46 10.10 -16.00 -5.30
CA HIS A 46 10.95 -14.84 -5.05
C HIS A 46 10.10 -13.65 -4.59
N ALA A 47 10.19 -13.28 -3.31
CA ALA A 47 9.53 -12.10 -2.78
C ALA A 47 10.35 -10.85 -3.10
N VAL A 48 9.72 -9.82 -3.69
CA VAL A 48 10.43 -8.60 -4.09
C VAL A 48 9.71 -7.38 -3.54
N THR A 49 10.43 -6.58 -2.75
CA THR A 49 9.93 -5.29 -2.25
C THR A 49 10.40 -4.16 -3.15
N ALA A 50 9.45 -3.42 -3.73
CA ALA A 50 9.74 -2.21 -4.49
C ALA A 50 10.05 -1.05 -3.55
N VAL A 51 11.19 -0.41 -3.75
CA VAL A 51 11.70 0.69 -2.94
C VAL A 51 11.64 1.97 -3.75
N SER A 52 10.94 2.96 -3.20
CA SER A 52 10.88 4.31 -3.76
C SER A 52 10.68 5.33 -2.63
N PRO A 53 10.79 6.64 -2.90
CA PRO A 53 10.48 7.67 -1.92
C PRO A 53 9.06 7.59 -1.35
N SER A 54 8.15 6.86 -1.99
CA SER A 54 6.76 6.68 -1.54
C SER A 54 6.57 5.52 -0.57
N LEU A 55 7.58 4.65 -0.40
CA LEU A 55 7.59 3.60 0.62
C LEU A 55 8.11 4.16 1.94
N ALA A 56 7.31 4.04 3.01
CA ALA A 56 7.72 4.44 4.34
C ALA A 56 8.84 3.53 4.87
N ALA A 57 9.80 4.09 5.62
CA ALA A 57 10.96 3.36 6.10
C ALA A 57 10.59 2.20 7.04
N ASN A 58 9.65 2.43 7.96
CA ASN A 58 9.12 1.41 8.86
C ASN A 58 8.46 0.24 8.11
N GLU A 59 7.78 0.49 7.00
CA GLU A 59 7.18 -0.53 6.14
C GLU A 59 8.25 -1.34 5.40
N ARG A 60 9.30 -0.69 4.88
CA ARG A 60 10.45 -1.37 4.27
C ARG A 60 11.14 -2.30 5.27
N ASP A 61 11.42 -1.80 6.47
CA ASP A 61 12.07 -2.59 7.51
C ASP A 61 11.16 -3.71 8.02
N GLY A 62 9.85 -3.45 8.10
CA GLY A 62 8.84 -4.48 8.38
C GLY A 62 8.87 -5.62 7.36
N ALA A 63 8.89 -5.30 6.06
CA ALA A 63 8.98 -6.30 5.00
C ALA A 63 10.28 -7.13 5.12
N ARG A 64 11.43 -6.48 5.36
CA ARG A 64 12.71 -7.18 5.58
C ARG A 64 12.67 -8.12 6.77
N ARG A 65 12.13 -7.68 7.92
CA ARG A 65 12.01 -8.50 9.13
C ARG A 65 11.15 -9.74 8.87
N LEU A 66 9.98 -9.55 8.26
CA LEU A 66 9.08 -10.65 7.91
C LEU A 66 9.76 -11.64 6.97
N ALA A 67 10.38 -11.14 5.90
CA ALA A 67 11.10 -11.98 4.95
C ALA A 67 12.20 -12.82 5.60
N GLY A 68 13.01 -12.21 6.46
CA GLY A 68 14.05 -12.91 7.21
C GLY A 68 13.48 -13.95 8.17
N SER A 69 12.43 -13.60 8.93
CA SER A 69 11.81 -14.49 9.92
C SER A 69 11.16 -15.73 9.29
N TRP A 70 10.64 -15.61 8.07
CA TRP A 70 9.97 -16.69 7.34
C TRP A 70 10.89 -17.43 6.37
N GLY A 71 12.18 -17.06 6.31
CA GLY A 71 13.13 -17.67 5.38
C GLY A 71 12.77 -17.47 3.91
N LEU A 72 12.12 -16.34 3.57
CA LEU A 72 11.77 -16.03 2.19
C LEU A 72 13.05 -15.74 1.39
N HIS A 73 13.12 -16.22 0.15
CA HIS A 73 14.04 -15.65 -0.82
C HIS A 73 13.53 -14.26 -1.18
N HIS A 74 14.19 -13.23 -0.64
CA HIS A 74 13.77 -11.84 -0.71
C HIS A 74 14.85 -10.95 -1.30
N SER A 75 14.44 -10.01 -2.15
CA SER A 75 15.28 -8.90 -2.59
C SER A 75 14.50 -7.60 -2.65
N GLU A 76 15.23 -6.49 -2.72
CA GLU A 76 14.65 -5.18 -2.97
C GLU A 76 14.98 -4.74 -4.39
N VAL A 77 14.09 -3.95 -5.00
CA VAL A 77 14.31 -3.32 -6.29
C VAL A 77 13.88 -1.88 -6.24
N GLU A 78 14.67 -0.97 -6.81
CA GLU A 78 14.28 0.43 -6.92
C GLU A 78 13.27 0.60 -8.07
N THR A 79 12.21 1.38 -7.83
CA THR A 79 11.25 1.76 -8.86
C THR A 79 11.40 3.23 -9.23
N ASP A 80 11.08 3.54 -10.49
CA ASP A 80 11.33 4.83 -11.12
C ASP A 80 10.09 5.71 -11.27
N GLU A 81 9.01 5.45 -10.52
CA GLU A 81 7.74 6.16 -10.71
C GLU A 81 7.90 7.68 -10.55
N MET A 82 8.80 8.15 -9.69
CA MET A 82 9.11 9.57 -9.49
C MET A 82 9.68 10.25 -10.74
N GLN A 83 10.27 9.50 -11.66
CA GLN A 83 10.80 10.02 -12.93
C GLN A 83 9.67 10.28 -13.93
N ARG A 84 8.51 9.62 -13.76
CA ARG A 84 7.34 9.75 -14.64
C ARG A 84 6.57 11.03 -14.32
N ALA A 85 6.43 11.90 -15.31
CA ALA A 85 5.68 13.14 -15.15
C ALA A 85 4.24 12.88 -14.68
N ALA A 86 3.58 11.87 -15.24
CA ALA A 86 2.21 11.50 -14.89
C ALA A 86 2.05 11.03 -13.43
N TYR A 87 3.05 10.36 -12.84
CA TYR A 87 3.02 10.03 -11.42
C TYR A 87 3.15 11.29 -10.54
N ARG A 88 4.03 12.23 -10.95
CA ARG A 88 4.26 13.48 -10.21
C ARG A 88 3.06 14.41 -10.21
N LEU A 89 2.17 14.34 -11.21
CA LEU A 89 0.93 15.13 -11.25
C LEU A 89 -0.02 14.79 -10.10
N ASN A 90 0.06 13.57 -9.56
CA ASN A 90 -0.78 13.11 -8.47
C ASN A 90 -2.28 13.16 -8.80
N ASP A 91 -2.65 12.75 -10.01
CA ASP A 91 -4.04 12.64 -10.44
C ASP A 91 -4.67 11.30 -9.99
N ALA A 92 -5.94 11.10 -10.32
CA ALA A 92 -6.71 9.91 -9.95
C ALA A 92 -6.06 8.59 -10.40
N ASP A 93 -5.28 8.62 -11.48
CA ASP A 93 -4.58 7.48 -12.06
C ASP A 93 -3.13 7.30 -11.54
N ARG A 94 -2.66 8.09 -10.56
CA ARG A 94 -1.31 7.97 -9.96
C ARG A 94 -0.95 6.52 -9.62
N CYS A 95 -1.92 5.77 -9.09
CA CYS A 95 -1.72 4.37 -8.71
C CYS A 95 -1.47 3.44 -9.92
N ALA A 96 -1.95 3.77 -11.13
CA ALA A 96 -1.57 3.06 -12.36
C ALA A 96 -0.10 3.29 -12.69
N HIS A 97 0.36 4.55 -12.71
CA HIS A 97 1.76 4.88 -13.02
C HIS A 97 2.74 4.23 -12.05
N CYS A 98 2.38 4.19 -10.76
CA CYS A 98 3.11 3.46 -9.73
C CYS A 98 3.20 1.96 -10.03
N LYS A 99 2.07 1.35 -10.45
CA LYS A 99 2.04 -0.08 -10.75
C LYS A 99 2.77 -0.42 -12.05
N ASP A 100 2.74 0.46 -13.04
CA ASP A 100 3.54 0.28 -14.26
C ASP A 100 5.04 0.28 -13.92
N ALA A 101 5.50 1.20 -13.06
CA ALA A 101 6.90 1.23 -12.59
C ALA A 101 7.30 -0.03 -11.83
N LEU A 102 6.43 -0.53 -10.95
CA LEU A 102 6.62 -1.82 -10.29
C LEU A 102 6.76 -2.95 -11.31
N MET A 103 5.86 -3.02 -12.29
CA MET A 103 5.90 -4.08 -13.30
C MET A 103 7.14 -3.98 -14.20
N ASP A 104 7.60 -2.77 -14.53
CA ASP A 104 8.84 -2.55 -15.26
C ASP A 104 10.07 -3.05 -14.46
N ALA A 105 10.13 -2.75 -13.17
CA ALA A 105 11.21 -3.19 -12.29
C ALA A 105 11.26 -4.72 -12.08
N LEU A 106 10.09 -5.38 -11.99
CA LEU A 106 10.01 -6.83 -11.80
C LEU A 106 10.24 -7.62 -13.09
N ALA A 107 9.96 -7.04 -14.26
CA ALA A 107 9.98 -7.76 -15.53
C ALA A 107 11.34 -8.42 -15.88
N PRO A 108 12.51 -7.79 -15.67
CA PRO A 108 13.80 -8.45 -15.89
C PRO A 108 13.98 -9.70 -15.03
N MET A 109 13.59 -9.64 -13.76
CA MET A 109 13.70 -10.76 -12.81
C MET A 109 12.75 -11.90 -13.18
N ALA A 110 11.51 -11.55 -13.55
CA ALA A 110 10.51 -12.50 -14.02
C ALA A 110 10.97 -13.21 -15.29
N ARG A 111 11.47 -12.48 -16.30
CA ARG A 111 11.99 -13.05 -17.56
C ARG A 111 13.16 -14.00 -17.32
N ALA A 112 14.14 -13.59 -16.50
CA ALA A 112 15.32 -14.40 -16.23
C ALA A 112 14.99 -15.74 -15.54
N LYS A 113 13.88 -15.80 -14.77
CA LYS A 113 13.43 -17.00 -14.06
C LYS A 113 12.28 -17.73 -14.75
N GLN A 114 11.82 -17.24 -15.91
CA GLN A 114 10.56 -17.65 -16.55
C GLN A 114 9.40 -17.70 -15.54
N ALA A 115 9.35 -16.69 -14.68
CA ALA A 115 8.47 -16.65 -13.53
C ALA A 115 7.24 -15.79 -13.79
N THR A 116 6.13 -16.17 -13.17
CA THR A 116 4.88 -15.39 -13.18
C THR A 116 4.94 -14.31 -12.10
N VAL A 117 4.64 -13.05 -12.44
CA VAL A 117 4.52 -11.97 -11.45
C VAL A 117 3.14 -12.06 -10.79
N ILE A 118 3.11 -12.14 -9.46
CA ILE A 118 1.87 -12.24 -8.68
C ILE A 118 1.77 -11.12 -7.64
N LEU A 119 0.58 -10.56 -7.47
CA LEU A 119 0.29 -9.48 -6.52
C LEU A 119 -0.80 -9.93 -5.53
N GLY A 120 -0.65 -9.49 -4.28
CA GLY A 120 -1.64 -9.71 -3.21
C GLY A 120 -2.86 -8.80 -3.34
N VAL A 121 -3.66 -9.00 -4.39
CA VAL A 121 -4.97 -8.35 -4.58
C VAL A 121 -6.06 -9.31 -4.13
N ASN A 122 -7.02 -8.87 -3.31
CA ASN A 122 -8.16 -9.67 -2.86
C ASN A 122 -9.48 -9.25 -3.55
N LEU A 123 -10.59 -9.95 -3.26
CA LEU A 123 -11.88 -9.70 -3.91
C LEU A 123 -12.45 -8.31 -3.61
N ASP A 124 -12.28 -7.80 -2.39
CA ASP A 124 -12.80 -6.49 -1.98
C ASP A 124 -12.08 -5.35 -2.70
N ASP A 125 -10.85 -5.57 -3.15
CA ASP A 125 -10.13 -4.62 -3.99
C ASP A 125 -10.72 -4.49 -5.40
N LEU A 126 -11.62 -5.39 -5.85
CA LEU A 126 -12.17 -5.33 -7.21
C LEU A 126 -13.32 -4.33 -7.38
N GLY A 127 -13.97 -3.91 -6.28
CA GLY A 127 -15.14 -3.02 -6.31
C GLY A 127 -14.82 -1.52 -6.41
N ASP A 128 -13.57 -1.13 -6.20
CA ASP A 128 -13.14 0.27 -6.14
C ASP A 128 -12.58 0.79 -7.48
N HIS A 129 -12.53 2.11 -7.66
CA HIS A 129 -11.69 2.73 -8.70
C HIS A 129 -10.21 2.42 -8.44
N ARG A 130 -9.70 1.36 -9.09
CA ARG A 130 -8.37 0.79 -8.82
C ARG A 130 -7.50 0.75 -10.08
N PRO A 131 -7.07 1.92 -10.59
CA PRO A 131 -6.29 2.01 -11.83
C PRO A 131 -4.97 1.22 -11.76
N GLY A 132 -4.41 1.06 -10.56
CA GLY A 132 -3.23 0.21 -10.32
C GLY A 132 -3.45 -1.28 -10.61
N ILE A 133 -4.60 -1.85 -10.25
CA ILE A 133 -4.89 -3.27 -10.51
C ILE A 133 -5.06 -3.50 -12.01
N ALA A 134 -5.77 -2.60 -12.69
CA ALA A 134 -5.93 -2.64 -14.14
C ALA A 134 -4.57 -2.56 -14.86
N ALA A 135 -3.68 -1.66 -14.41
CA ALA A 135 -2.34 -1.52 -14.96
C ALA A 135 -1.51 -2.81 -14.80
N ALA A 136 -1.47 -3.39 -13.60
CA ALA A 136 -0.78 -4.65 -13.36
C ALA A 136 -1.34 -5.80 -14.22
N ARG A 137 -2.66 -5.91 -14.34
CA ARG A 137 -3.32 -6.93 -15.16
C ARG A 137 -2.94 -6.84 -16.63
N ARG A 138 -2.96 -5.63 -17.22
CA ARG A 138 -2.52 -5.40 -18.61
C ARG A 138 -1.07 -5.80 -18.85
N ARG A 139 -0.25 -5.74 -17.81
CA ARG A 139 1.17 -6.11 -17.80
C ARG A 139 1.41 -7.59 -17.49
N GLY A 140 0.35 -8.39 -17.39
CA GLY A 140 0.43 -9.85 -17.21
C GLY A 140 0.58 -10.31 -15.76
N ALA A 141 0.35 -9.46 -14.76
CA ALA A 141 0.35 -9.91 -13.38
C ALA A 141 -0.91 -10.76 -13.06
N ARG A 142 -0.73 -11.83 -12.29
CA ARG A 142 -1.82 -12.66 -11.75
C ARG A 142 -2.19 -12.25 -10.32
N PHE A 143 -3.41 -12.61 -9.91
CA PHE A 143 -3.95 -12.27 -8.59
C PHE A 143 -4.48 -13.54 -7.89
N PRO A 144 -3.59 -14.42 -7.40
CA PRO A 144 -4.00 -15.74 -6.89
C PRO A 144 -4.99 -15.70 -5.72
N LEU A 145 -4.96 -14.65 -4.89
CA LEU A 145 -5.93 -14.47 -3.80
C LEU A 145 -7.35 -14.24 -4.34
N VAL A 146 -7.52 -13.41 -5.38
CA VAL A 146 -8.80 -13.27 -6.09
C VAL A 146 -9.23 -14.59 -6.72
N GLU A 147 -8.33 -15.27 -7.42
CA GLU A 147 -8.60 -16.54 -8.10
C GLU A 147 -9.02 -17.65 -7.12
N ALA A 148 -8.48 -17.64 -5.88
CA ALA A 148 -8.87 -18.54 -4.79
C ALA A 148 -10.04 -18.03 -3.93
N GLY A 149 -10.66 -16.91 -4.31
CA GLY A 149 -11.87 -16.38 -3.67
C GLY A 149 -11.64 -15.75 -2.28
N PHE A 150 -10.48 -15.17 -2.03
CA PHE A 150 -10.18 -14.47 -0.77
C PHE A 150 -10.80 -13.07 -0.75
N THR A 151 -11.64 -12.81 0.25
CA THR A 151 -11.95 -11.45 0.73
C THR A 151 -10.87 -10.99 1.71
N LYS A 152 -10.88 -9.72 2.11
CA LYS A 152 -9.97 -9.15 3.11
C LYS A 152 -10.11 -9.86 4.46
N GLU A 153 -11.33 -10.20 4.88
CA GLU A 153 -11.58 -10.98 6.10
C GLU A 153 -11.01 -12.39 5.96
N ALA A 154 -11.17 -13.01 4.79
CA ALA A 154 -10.60 -14.33 4.53
C ALA A 154 -9.06 -14.32 4.57
N VAL A 155 -8.43 -13.25 4.08
CA VAL A 155 -6.97 -13.06 4.18
C VAL A 155 -6.54 -13.01 5.64
N ARG A 156 -7.17 -12.17 6.47
CA ARG A 156 -6.85 -12.06 7.90
C ARG A 156 -7.09 -13.38 8.64
N ALA A 157 -8.21 -14.06 8.35
CA ALA A 157 -8.52 -15.36 8.93
C ALA A 157 -7.48 -16.42 8.57
N ALA A 158 -7.02 -16.47 7.32
CA ALA A 158 -5.98 -17.40 6.88
C ALA A 158 -4.61 -17.05 7.48
N ALA A 159 -4.23 -15.78 7.50
CA ALA A 159 -2.99 -15.33 8.14
C ALA A 159 -2.98 -15.71 9.63
N ARG A 160 -4.10 -15.50 10.33
CA ARG A 160 -4.26 -15.91 11.74
C ARG A 160 -4.21 -17.43 11.92
N TRP A 161 -4.85 -18.20 11.04
CA TRP A 161 -4.82 -19.67 11.06
C TRP A 161 -3.37 -20.18 10.94
N LEU A 162 -2.59 -19.57 10.05
CA LEU A 162 -1.19 -19.93 9.79
C LEU A 162 -0.23 -19.36 10.85
N GLY A 163 -0.73 -18.66 11.88
CA GLY A 163 0.08 -18.08 12.95
C GLY A 163 0.93 -16.88 12.51
N LEU A 164 0.58 -16.19 11.43
CA LEU A 164 1.33 -15.04 10.93
C LEU A 164 1.04 -13.80 11.78
N GLU A 165 2.09 -13.19 12.35
CA GLU A 165 1.97 -12.00 13.22
C GLU A 165 1.30 -10.80 12.54
N VAL A 166 1.36 -10.73 11.20
CA VAL A 166 0.79 -9.64 10.40
C VAL A 166 -0.73 -9.72 10.22
N TRP A 167 -1.41 -10.74 10.77
CA TRP A 167 -2.83 -10.99 10.52
C TRP A 167 -3.71 -9.78 10.84
N ASP A 168 -3.35 -8.99 11.86
CA ASP A 168 -4.09 -7.81 12.27
C ASP A 168 -3.46 -6.48 11.84
N LYS A 169 -2.34 -6.51 11.12
CA LYS A 169 -1.61 -5.30 10.73
C LYS A 169 -2.55 -4.33 9.99
N PRO A 170 -2.65 -3.05 10.43
CA PRO A 170 -3.44 -2.04 9.72
C PRO A 170 -2.96 -1.83 8.28
N ALA A 171 -3.85 -1.36 7.42
CA ALA A 171 -3.46 -1.02 6.06
C ALA A 171 -2.54 0.20 6.06
N ALA A 172 -1.37 0.07 5.42
CA ALA A 172 -0.40 1.13 5.26
C ALA A 172 -0.28 1.55 3.78
N PRO A 173 -1.11 2.49 3.29
CA PRO A 173 -0.94 3.06 1.96
C PRO A 173 0.41 3.78 1.82
N CYS A 174 0.88 3.95 0.59
CA CYS A 174 2.10 4.71 0.30
C CYS A 174 2.04 6.16 0.80
N LEU A 175 3.21 6.78 1.02
CA LEU A 175 3.31 8.17 1.50
C LEU A 175 2.65 9.17 0.53
N ALA A 176 2.64 8.88 -0.78
CA ALA A 176 1.95 9.73 -1.75
C ALA A 176 0.44 9.85 -1.49
N SER A 177 -0.16 8.90 -0.76
CA SER A 177 -1.57 9.03 -0.35
C SER A 177 -1.81 10.12 0.69
N ARG A 178 -0.78 10.77 1.23
CA ARG A 178 -0.91 11.88 2.19
C ARG A 178 -1.10 13.22 1.49
N LEU A 179 -0.85 13.27 0.19
CA LEU A 179 -1.00 14.46 -0.64
C LEU A 179 -2.40 14.46 -1.27
N PRO A 180 -3.16 15.56 -1.17
CA PRO A 180 -4.38 15.76 -1.95
C PRO A 180 -4.14 15.55 -3.45
N TYR A 181 -5.15 15.07 -4.18
CA TYR A 181 -5.05 14.95 -5.64
C TYR A 181 -4.73 16.32 -6.27
N GLY A 182 -3.89 16.31 -7.30
CA GLY A 182 -3.38 17.52 -7.95
C GLY A 182 -2.20 18.19 -7.22
N THR A 183 -1.90 17.84 -5.96
CA THR A 183 -0.68 18.31 -5.30
C THR A 183 0.53 17.54 -5.84
N PRO A 184 1.53 18.20 -6.44
CA PRO A 184 2.64 17.49 -7.09
C PRO A 184 3.42 16.59 -6.12
N VAL A 185 3.62 15.33 -6.52
CA VAL A 185 4.42 14.38 -5.74
C VAL A 185 5.90 14.65 -6.00
N SER A 186 6.65 14.92 -4.93
CA SER A 186 8.10 15.14 -4.98
C SER A 186 8.82 14.39 -3.86
N ALA A 187 10.06 13.96 -4.11
CA ALA A 187 10.85 13.26 -3.11
C ALA A 187 11.11 14.12 -1.85
N PRO A 188 11.30 15.45 -1.91
CA PRO A 188 11.36 16.29 -0.71
C PRO A 188 10.07 16.25 0.11
N VAL A 189 8.90 16.41 -0.52
CA VAL A 189 7.61 16.39 0.19
C VAL A 189 7.36 15.05 0.86
N LEU A 190 7.60 13.94 0.16
CA LEU A 190 7.45 12.60 0.72
C LEU A 190 8.39 12.34 1.89
N ARG A 191 9.63 12.86 1.85
CA ARG A 191 10.56 12.79 2.99
C ARG A 191 10.06 13.59 4.18
N THR A 192 9.52 14.80 3.97
CA THR A 192 8.94 15.61 5.04
C THR A 192 7.77 14.88 5.71
N VAL A 193 6.85 14.33 4.91
CA VAL A 193 5.73 13.50 5.41
C VAL A 193 6.25 12.30 6.18
N GLY A 194 7.15 11.50 5.60
CA GLY A 194 7.68 10.30 6.24
C GLY A 194 8.38 10.58 7.56
N ARG A 195 9.19 11.64 7.64
CA ARG A 195 9.85 12.08 8.88
C ARG A 195 8.84 12.51 9.95
N ALA A 196 7.76 13.18 9.56
CA ALA A 196 6.71 13.56 10.49
C ALA A 196 5.98 12.33 11.03
N GLU A 197 5.63 11.36 10.17
CA GLU A 197 4.98 10.12 10.61
C GLU A 197 5.89 9.28 11.51
N GLU A 198 7.18 9.17 11.18
CA GLU A 198 8.17 8.46 12.00
C GLU A 198 8.38 9.13 13.37
N ALA A 199 8.44 10.47 13.42
CA ALA A 199 8.60 11.18 14.66
C ALA A 199 7.38 11.01 15.59
N LEU A 200 6.17 11.01 15.03
CA LEU A 200 4.95 10.75 15.80
C LEU A 200 4.84 9.28 16.22
N ALA A 201 5.28 8.33 15.39
CA ALA A 201 5.39 6.93 15.78
C ALA A 201 6.34 6.74 16.98
N GLY A 202 7.44 7.50 17.02
CA GLY A 202 8.35 7.56 18.16
C GLY A 202 7.71 8.08 19.46
N LEU A 203 6.56 8.75 19.39
CA LEU A 203 5.75 9.17 20.53
C LEU A 203 4.64 8.17 20.91
N GLY A 204 4.56 7.01 20.24
CA GLY A 204 3.56 5.97 20.53
C GLY A 204 2.27 6.07 19.70
N TYR A 205 2.28 6.83 18.61
CA TYR A 205 1.18 6.87 17.63
C TYR A 205 1.51 5.92 16.46
N GLU A 206 1.14 4.65 16.55
CA GLU A 206 1.49 3.66 15.52
C GLU A 206 0.55 3.70 14.31
N GLU A 207 -0.74 3.94 14.54
CA GLU A 207 -1.73 4.14 13.49
C GLU A 207 -1.99 5.63 13.32
N LEU A 208 -1.39 6.24 12.29
CA LEU A 208 -1.56 7.67 12.00
C LEU A 208 -1.36 7.99 10.53
N ARG A 209 -1.76 9.21 10.15
CA ARG A 209 -1.34 9.85 8.89
C ARG A 209 -1.00 11.31 9.11
N VAL A 210 0.01 11.81 8.41
CA VAL A 210 0.29 13.26 8.32
C VAL A 210 -0.05 13.72 6.91
N ARG A 211 -1.20 14.38 6.74
CA ARG A 211 -1.61 14.97 5.45
C ARG A 211 -0.84 16.24 5.17
N HIS A 212 -0.42 16.37 3.92
CA HIS A 212 0.38 17.47 3.45
C HIS A 212 -0.49 18.55 2.80
N TYR A 213 -0.39 19.78 3.30
CA TYR A 213 -0.98 20.98 2.72
C TYR A 213 0.05 22.11 2.74
N ASP A 214 1.05 22.03 1.85
CA ASP A 214 2.18 22.95 1.78
C ASP A 214 2.92 23.10 3.12
N GLU A 215 2.80 24.24 3.79
CA GLU A 215 3.41 24.51 5.10
C GLU A 215 2.65 23.87 6.28
N LEU A 216 1.46 23.30 6.03
CA LEU A 216 0.56 22.75 7.03
C LEU A 216 0.59 21.22 7.01
N ALA A 217 0.79 20.63 8.19
CA ALA A 217 0.57 19.21 8.46
C ALA A 217 -0.76 19.02 9.18
N ARG A 218 -1.65 18.19 8.61
CA ARG A 218 -2.87 17.75 9.30
C ARG A 218 -2.72 16.31 9.75
N ILE A 219 -2.69 16.12 11.06
CA ILE A 219 -2.55 14.81 11.71
C ILE A 219 -3.91 14.12 11.74
N GLU A 220 -3.94 12.85 11.35
CA GLU A 220 -5.06 11.94 11.51
C GLU A 220 -4.63 10.77 12.40
N VAL A 221 -5.32 10.55 13.50
CA VAL A 221 -5.15 9.38 14.39
C VAL A 221 -6.53 8.74 14.64
N PRO A 222 -6.59 7.47 15.08
CA PRO A 222 -7.84 6.86 15.54
C PRO A 222 -8.61 7.81 16.49
N PRO A 223 -9.95 7.92 16.38
CA PRO A 223 -10.73 8.88 17.16
C PRO A 223 -10.54 8.79 18.69
N ASP A 224 -10.29 7.59 19.19
CA ASP A 224 -9.99 7.30 20.61
C ASP A 224 -8.63 7.84 21.06
N ARG A 225 -7.73 8.17 20.14
CA ARG A 225 -6.40 8.77 20.39
C ARG A 225 -6.36 10.29 20.27
N LEU A 226 -7.46 10.95 19.88
CA LEU A 226 -7.50 12.41 19.69
C LEU A 226 -7.17 13.17 20.98
N ALA A 227 -7.68 12.70 22.13
CA ALA A 227 -7.42 13.34 23.42
C ALA A 227 -5.94 13.28 23.81
N ASP A 228 -5.27 12.17 23.52
CA ASP A 228 -3.84 11.98 23.78
C ASP A 228 -3.00 12.99 22.99
N VAL A 229 -3.32 13.20 21.70
CA VAL A 229 -2.61 14.17 20.85
C VAL A 229 -2.70 15.59 21.42
N VAL A 230 -3.87 15.96 21.96
CA VAL A 230 -4.09 17.28 22.58
C VAL A 230 -3.35 17.40 23.92
N ALA A 231 -3.31 16.33 24.70
CA ALA A 231 -2.53 16.26 25.94
C ALA A 231 -1.02 16.43 25.66
N ASP A 232 -0.52 15.73 24.64
CA ASP A 232 0.88 15.71 24.20
C ASP A 232 1.26 16.83 23.22
N ARG A 233 0.39 17.83 23.04
CA ARG A 233 0.49 18.83 21.95
C ARG A 233 1.87 19.47 21.80
N ALA A 234 2.60 19.69 22.89
CA ALA A 234 3.92 20.31 22.85
C ALA A 234 4.96 19.40 22.16
N ALA A 235 4.97 18.11 22.50
CA ALA A 235 5.84 17.12 21.88
C ALA A 235 5.44 16.86 20.42
N VAL A 236 4.14 16.76 20.15
CA VAL A 236 3.58 16.58 18.80
C VAL A 236 3.97 17.76 17.88
N VAL A 237 3.77 19.00 18.33
CA VAL A 237 4.13 20.20 17.55
C VAL A 237 5.63 20.22 17.28
N ALA A 238 6.46 19.99 18.30
CA ALA A 238 7.91 19.98 18.14
C ALA A 238 8.39 18.92 17.14
N ALA A 239 7.85 17.69 17.22
CA ALA A 239 8.18 16.59 16.32
C ALA A 239 7.84 16.92 14.85
N VAL A 240 6.62 17.44 14.60
CA VAL A 240 6.15 17.74 13.24
C VAL A 240 6.83 18.99 12.66
N GLN A 241 7.13 19.99 13.49
CA GLN A 241 7.90 21.16 13.05
C GLN A 241 9.36 20.80 12.72
N ALA A 242 10.00 19.94 13.52
CA ALA A 242 11.33 19.43 13.22
C ALA A 242 11.41 18.62 11.92
N ALA A 243 10.29 18.01 11.50
CA ALA A 243 10.17 17.33 10.21
C ALA A 243 10.13 18.30 9.01
N GLY A 244 9.70 19.55 9.23
CA GLY A 244 9.73 20.62 8.23
C GLY A 244 8.41 21.37 8.02
N TYR A 245 7.38 21.14 8.84
CA TYR A 245 6.11 21.86 8.76
C TYR A 245 6.11 23.12 9.61
N ARG A 246 5.39 24.16 9.18
CA ARG A 246 5.22 25.40 9.96
C ARG A 246 4.01 25.30 10.89
N TYR A 247 2.91 24.79 10.36
CA TYR A 247 1.63 24.66 11.06
C TYR A 247 1.29 23.19 11.28
N VAL A 248 0.81 22.88 12.48
CA VAL A 248 0.40 21.54 12.89
C VAL A 248 -1.06 21.60 13.29
N THR A 249 -1.89 20.80 12.64
CA THR A 249 -3.33 20.71 12.91
C THR A 249 -3.71 19.26 13.18
N LEU A 250 -4.83 19.07 13.87
CA LEU A 250 -5.42 17.77 14.14
C LEU A 250 -6.75 17.69 13.42
N ASP A 251 -6.95 16.63 12.65
CA ASP A 251 -8.24 16.31 12.05
C ASP A 251 -9.19 15.82 13.16
N LEU A 252 -10.17 16.64 13.52
CA LEU A 252 -11.15 16.33 14.59
C LEU A 252 -12.00 15.10 14.27
N GLU A 253 -12.05 14.76 13.00
CA GLU A 253 -12.86 13.71 12.43
C GLU A 253 -12.06 12.38 12.40
N GLY A 254 -10.77 12.45 12.71
CA GLY A 254 -9.87 11.33 12.94
C GLY A 254 -9.43 10.58 11.68
N LEU A 255 -8.72 9.48 11.88
CA LEU A 255 -8.25 8.60 10.83
C LEU A 255 -9.39 7.79 10.22
N ARG A 256 -9.54 7.89 8.89
CA ARG A 256 -10.50 7.09 8.12
C ARG A 256 -9.92 6.57 6.82
N SER A 257 -10.48 5.46 6.33
CA SER A 257 -10.20 4.98 4.97
C SER A 257 -10.77 5.95 3.95
N GLY A 258 -10.05 6.18 2.85
CA GLY A 258 -10.56 6.96 1.71
C GLY A 258 -10.76 8.47 1.93
N ASN A 259 -10.19 9.09 2.98
CA ASN A 259 -10.44 10.52 3.30
C ASN A 259 -10.22 11.47 2.09
N LEU A 260 -9.21 11.22 1.25
CA LEU A 260 -8.94 12.04 0.06
C LEU A 260 -9.70 11.60 -1.20
N ASN A 261 -10.41 10.47 -1.17
CA ASN A 261 -11.19 9.98 -2.29
C ASN A 261 -12.56 10.65 -2.41
N ALA A 262 -13.04 11.34 -1.36
CA ALA A 262 -14.31 12.08 -1.41
C ALA A 262 -14.34 13.08 -2.58
N VAL A 263 -13.22 13.77 -2.83
CA VAL A 263 -13.07 14.73 -3.94
C VAL A 263 -13.21 14.06 -5.32
N LEU A 264 -12.88 12.77 -5.46
CA LEU A 264 -13.06 12.06 -6.73
C LEU A 264 -14.53 11.73 -7.01
N ALA A 265 -15.34 11.54 -5.97
CA ALA A 265 -16.78 11.34 -6.12
C ALA A 265 -17.46 12.63 -6.59
N ASP A 266 -17.03 13.79 -6.05
CA ASP A 266 -17.56 15.10 -6.42
C ASP A 266 -17.24 15.48 -7.87
N VAL A 267 -16.03 15.16 -8.36
CA VAL A 267 -15.65 15.38 -9.76
C VAL A 267 -16.41 14.44 -10.72
N ALA A 268 -16.67 13.19 -10.31
CA ALA A 268 -17.47 12.26 -11.11
C ALA A 268 -18.94 12.70 -11.23
N THR A 269 -19.50 13.32 -10.19
CA THR A 269 -20.85 13.93 -10.25
C THR A 269 -20.89 15.21 -11.07
N ALA A 270 -19.81 16.00 -11.09
CA ALA A 270 -19.73 17.23 -11.89
C ALA A 270 -19.49 16.96 -13.40
N ALA A 271 -18.95 15.79 -13.76
CA ALA A 271 -18.67 15.40 -15.14
C ALA A 271 -19.84 14.67 -15.85
N ALA A 272 -20.96 14.42 -15.17
CA ALA A 272 -22.16 13.90 -15.80
C ALA A 272 -22.89 15.06 -16.53
N PRO A 273 -23.00 15.07 -17.87
CA PRO A 273 -23.78 16.08 -18.55
C PRO A 273 -25.25 15.93 -18.17
N ASP A 274 -25.89 17.06 -17.91
CA ASP A 274 -27.33 17.23 -17.63
C ASP A 274 -28.14 16.63 -18.80
N ALA A 275 -28.44 15.35 -18.73
CA ALA A 275 -29.38 14.69 -19.63
C ALA A 275 -30.80 14.93 -19.09
N GLY A 276 -31.32 16.15 -19.27
CA GLY A 276 -32.70 16.43 -18.86
C GLY A 276 -33.15 17.87 -18.83
N ALA A 277 -33.26 18.52 -20.00
CA ALA A 277 -34.24 19.59 -20.18
C ALA A 277 -34.66 19.65 -21.67
N ALA A 278 -35.51 18.71 -22.07
CA ALA A 278 -36.35 18.88 -23.24
C ALA A 278 -37.54 19.77 -22.86
N GLY A 279 -37.65 20.91 -23.53
CA GLY A 279 -38.82 21.77 -23.60
C GLY A 279 -39.02 22.19 -25.04
#